data_AF-A0A822EW08-F1
#
_entry.id   AF-A0A822EW08-F1
#
_cell.length_a   1.000
_cell.length_b   1.000
_cell.length_c   1.000
_cell.angle_alpha   90.00
_cell.angle_beta   90.00
_cell.angle_gamma   90.00
#
_symmetry.space_group_name_H-M   'P 1'
#
loop_
_entity.id
_entity.type
_entity.pdbx_description
1 polymer ?
#
loop_
_entity_poly.entity_id
_entity_poly.type
_entity_poly.pdbx_seq_one_letter_code
_entity_poly.pdbx_strand_id
1 'polypeptide(L)'
;MKVFGDALNSSMPYKTFLLEIKDTAEWVVKEMLEKYGLKHEDLQNHCLLQIVNPPGVQMDNKTIKENILHDKQCPLNIYSIIFKVVKCPLEYIEIRKGGER
;
A
#
# COMPACT_ATOMS: atom_id res chain seq x y z
N MET A 1 6.03 -9.23 -6.47
CA MET A 1 4.71 -8.62 -6.22
C MET A 1 4.59 -7.32 -6.99
N LYS A 2 3.45 -7.08 -7.65
CA LYS A 2 3.16 -5.81 -8.35
C LYS A 2 2.48 -4.85 -7.38
N VAL A 3 3.01 -3.63 -7.25
CA VAL A 3 2.44 -2.58 -6.40
C VAL A 3 2.20 -1.35 -7.25
N PHE A 4 0.96 -0.86 -7.27
CA PHE A 4 0.56 0.29 -8.05
C PHE A 4 0.94 1.59 -7.32
N GLY A 5 1.40 2.58 -8.08
CA GLY A 5 1.81 3.90 -7.61
C GLY A 5 1.29 4.99 -8.52
N ASP A 6 0.14 4.76 -9.17
CA ASP A 6 -0.55 5.72 -10.04
C ASP A 6 -0.86 7.05 -9.32
N ALA A 7 -1.04 7.01 -8.00
CA ALA A 7 -1.16 8.21 -7.15
C ALA A 7 0.17 8.98 -6.98
N LEU A 8 1.32 8.35 -7.20
CA LEU A 8 2.65 8.97 -7.13
C LEU A 8 3.11 9.48 -8.49
N ASN A 9 2.91 8.67 -9.54
CA ASN A 9 3.25 9.01 -10.92
C ASN A 9 2.34 8.26 -11.89
N SER A 10 1.48 9.01 -12.60
CA SER A 10 0.52 8.45 -13.55
C SER A 10 1.15 7.87 -14.82
N SER A 11 2.37 8.27 -15.19
CA SER A 11 3.06 7.76 -16.38
C SER A 11 3.67 6.38 -16.19
N MET A 12 4.03 6.04 -14.94
CA MET A 12 4.53 4.71 -14.56
C MET A 12 3.66 4.17 -13.43
N PRO A 13 2.56 3.47 -13.73
CA PRO A 13 1.51 3.23 -12.73
C PRO A 13 1.83 2.13 -11.71
N TYR A 14 2.96 1.41 -11.86
CA TYR A 14 3.35 0.36 -10.91
C TYR A 14 4.86 0.10 -10.91
N LYS A 15 5.32 -0.52 -9.82
CA LYS A 15 6.63 -1.18 -9.74
C LYS A 15 6.45 -2.62 -9.31
N THR A 16 7.44 -3.45 -9.64
CA THR A 16 7.51 -4.85 -9.21
C THR A 16 8.60 -5.01 -8.18
N PHE A 17 8.26 -5.67 -7.07
CA PHE A 17 9.16 -5.94 -5.95
C PHE A 17 9.42 -7.44 -5.82
N LEU A 18 10.66 -7.81 -5.51
CA LEU A 18 10.95 -9.08 -4.88
C LEU A 18 10.74 -8.88 -3.39
N LEU A 19 9.82 -9.64 -2.79
CA LEU A 19 9.51 -9.55 -1.36
C LEU A 19 9.84 -10.84 -0.65
N GLU A 20 10.22 -10.73 0.61
CA GLU A 20 10.36 -11.78 1.59
C GLU A 20 9.29 -11.66 2.69
N ILE A 21 9.09 -12.72 3.47
CA ILE A 21 8.10 -12.77 4.56
C ILE A 21 8.35 -11.74 5.68
N LYS A 22 9.56 -11.17 5.74
CA LYS A 22 9.96 -10.15 6.70
C LYS A 22 9.67 -8.73 6.20
N ASP A 23 9.40 -8.56 4.91
CA ASP A 23 9.20 -7.24 4.31
C ASP A 23 7.81 -6.74 4.65
N THR A 24 7.76 -5.57 5.26
CA THR A 24 6.54 -5.01 5.82
C THR A 24 5.87 -4.01 4.87
N ALA A 25 4.62 -3.64 5.16
CA ALA A 25 3.90 -2.62 4.40
C ALA A 25 4.66 -1.29 4.36
N GLU A 26 5.21 -0.86 5.49
CA GLU A 26 6.03 0.36 5.56
C GLU A 26 7.29 0.27 4.69
N TRP A 27 7.97 -0.89 4.69
CA TRP A 27 9.13 -1.12 3.83
C TRP A 27 8.77 -0.98 2.35
N VAL A 28 7.64 -1.56 1.92
CA VAL A 28 7.16 -1.47 0.53
C VAL A 28 6.84 -0.02 0.15
N VAL A 29 6.20 0.74 1.05
CA VAL A 29 5.92 2.17 0.81
C VAL A 29 7.22 2.95 0.64
N LYS A 30 8.19 2.74 1.54
CA LYS A 30 9.50 3.40 1.46
C LYS A 30 10.20 3.11 0.13
N GLU A 31 10.30 1.84 -0.23
CA GLU A 31 10.92 1.42 -1.50
C GLU A 31 10.19 1.97 -2.73
N MET A 32 8.85 2.06 -2.68
CA MET A 32 8.07 2.72 -3.74
C MET A 32 8.47 4.18 -3.87
N LEU A 33 8.43 4.96 -2.78
CA LEU A 33 8.81 6.37 -2.80
C LEU A 33 10.22 6.56 -3.36
N GLU A 34 11.19 5.75 -2.92
CA GLU A 34 12.56 5.79 -3.44
C GLU A 34 12.62 5.50 -4.96
N LYS A 35 11.92 4.47 -5.45
CA LYS A 35 11.89 4.11 -6.88
C LYS A 35 11.15 5.12 -7.76
N TYR A 36 10.32 5.99 -7.18
CA TYR A 36 9.72 7.14 -7.87
C TYR A 36 10.50 8.44 -7.66
N GLY A 37 11.62 8.43 -6.93
CA GLY A 37 12.42 9.63 -6.67
C GLY A 37 11.85 10.54 -5.58
N LEU A 38 10.91 10.05 -4.78
CA LEU A 38 10.17 10.77 -3.73
C LEU A 38 10.73 10.51 -2.31
N LYS A 39 12.03 10.22 -2.20
CA LYS A 39 12.71 9.90 -0.93
C LYS A 39 12.65 11.01 0.15
N HIS A 40 12.25 12.22 -0.24
CA HIS A 40 12.10 13.36 0.66
C HIS A 40 10.69 13.52 1.22
N GLU A 41 9.71 12.77 0.69
CA GLU A 41 8.37 12.78 1.24
C GLU A 41 8.33 12.05 2.58
N ASP A 42 7.46 12.54 3.47
CA ASP A 42 7.22 11.88 4.74
C ASP A 42 6.54 10.52 4.50
N LEU A 43 7.20 9.46 4.98
CA LEU A 43 6.73 8.09 4.89
C LEU A 43 5.37 7.93 5.58
N GLN A 44 5.13 8.67 6.65
CA GLN A 44 3.89 8.63 7.45
C GLN A 44 2.67 9.13 6.67
N ASN A 45 2.88 9.90 5.60
CA ASN A 45 1.80 10.39 4.74
C ASN A 45 1.38 9.36 3.69
N HIS A 46 2.00 8.18 3.64
CA HIS A 46 1.78 7.17 2.62
C HIS A 46 1.45 5.81 3.23
N CYS A 47 0.48 5.15 2.61
CA CYS A 47 -0.09 3.91 3.08
C CYS A 47 -0.04 2.86 1.98
N LEU A 48 0.12 1.59 2.37
CA LEU A 48 -0.08 0.47 1.46
C LEU A 48 -1.54 0.02 1.54
N LEU A 49 -2.29 0.29 0.48
CA LEU A 49 -3.67 -0.12 0.32
C LEU A 49 -3.75 -1.49 -0.33
N GLN A 50 -4.47 -2.40 0.29
CA GLN A 50 -4.88 -3.67 -0.28
C GLN A 50 -6.27 -3.52 -0.91
N ILE A 51 -6.43 -4.01 -2.14
CA ILE A 51 -7.74 -4.17 -2.76
C ILE A 51 -8.18 -5.62 -2.59
N VAL A 52 -9.25 -5.84 -1.84
CA VAL A 52 -9.81 -7.17 -1.58
C VAL A 52 -10.87 -7.45 -2.65
N ASN A 53 -10.55 -8.38 -3.55
CA ASN A 53 -11.55 -8.99 -4.41
C ASN A 53 -12.08 -10.26 -3.73
N PRO A 54 -13.38 -10.37 -3.44
CA PRO A 54 -13.93 -11.64 -2.98
C PRO A 54 -13.75 -12.71 -4.06
N PRO A 55 -13.24 -13.91 -3.71
CA PRO A 55 -13.07 -14.99 -4.68
C PRO A 55 -14.42 -15.39 -5.28
N GLY A 56 -14.50 -15.46 -6.60
CA GLY A 56 -15.70 -15.91 -7.33
C GLY A 56 -16.70 -14.84 -7.74
N VAL A 57 -16.44 -13.56 -7.44
CA VAL A 57 -17.30 -12.44 -7.87
C VAL A 57 -16.69 -11.81 -9.12
N GLN A 58 -17.41 -11.85 -10.25
CA GLN A 58 -17.05 -11.03 -11.41
C GLN A 58 -17.05 -9.56 -10.98
N MET A 59 -16.15 -8.74 -11.54
CA MET A 59 -15.98 -7.32 -11.22
C MET A 59 -17.25 -6.50 -11.56
N ASP A 60 -18.31 -6.68 -10.80
CA ASP A 60 -19.33 -5.67 -10.61
C ASP A 60 -18.70 -4.64 -9.67
N ASN A 61 -18.69 -3.37 -10.08
CA ASN A 61 -18.08 -2.23 -9.35
C ASN A 61 -18.60 -2.04 -7.90
N LYS A 62 -19.49 -2.90 -7.40
CA LYS A 62 -20.23 -2.80 -6.15
C LYS A 62 -19.61 -3.53 -4.95
N THR A 63 -18.54 -4.32 -5.12
CA THR A 63 -17.97 -5.11 -4.00
C THR A 63 -16.44 -5.13 -3.95
N ILE A 64 -15.80 -4.07 -4.46
CA ILE A 64 -14.38 -3.86 -4.22
C ILE A 64 -14.24 -3.30 -2.80
N LYS A 65 -13.60 -4.06 -1.91
CA LYS A 65 -13.26 -3.59 -0.56
C LYS A 65 -11.82 -3.11 -0.54
N GLU A 66 -11.59 -1.94 0.02
CA GLU A 66 -10.24 -1.39 0.18
C GLU A 66 -9.86 -1.43 1.66
N ASN A 67 -8.63 -1.83 1.96
CA ASN A 67 -8.12 -1.91 3.33
C ASN A 67 -6.68 -1.40 3.41
N ILE A 68 -6.41 -0.45 4.30
CA ILE A 68 -5.05 0.02 4.57
C ILE A 68 -4.34 -1.02 5.44
N LEU A 69 -3.17 -1.47 5.00
CA LEU A 69 -2.35 -2.38 5.77
C LEU A 69 -1.62 -1.62 6.88
N HIS A 70 -1.58 -2.24 8.05
CA HIS A 70 -0.76 -1.78 9.16
C HIS A 70 0.73 -1.97 8.82
N ASP A 71 1.56 -1.05 9.28
CA ASP A 71 2.95 -0.89 8.87
C ASP A 71 3.83 -2.12 9.03
N LYS A 72 3.55 -2.92 10.06
CA LYS A 72 4.27 -4.15 10.40
C LYS A 72 3.71 -5.40 9.70
N GLN A 73 2.61 -5.30 8.97
CA GLN A 73 2.05 -6.44 8.24
C GLN A 73 2.89 -6.73 7.00
N CYS A 74 3.15 -8.02 6.75
CA CYS A 74 3.79 -8.46 5.51
C CYS A 74 2.74 -8.63 4.41
N PRO A 75 2.87 -7.95 3.24
CA PRO A 75 1.91 -8.09 2.14
C PRO A 75 1.82 -9.51 1.56
N LEU A 76 2.87 -10.34 1.71
CA LEU A 76 2.86 -11.72 1.23
C LEU A 76 1.94 -12.64 2.06
N ASN A 77 1.62 -12.27 3.30
CA ASN A 77 0.73 -13.04 4.17
C ASN A 77 -0.76 -12.77 3.89
N ILE A 78 -1.06 -12.10 2.78
CA ILE A 78 -2.37 -11.53 2.49
C ILE A 78 -2.89 -12.07 1.16
N TYR A 79 -4.14 -12.52 1.16
CA TYR A 79 -4.82 -13.04 -0.03
C TYR A 79 -5.38 -11.91 -0.89
N SER A 80 -4.50 -11.08 -1.47
CA SER A 80 -4.85 -10.11 -2.51
C SER A 80 -3.82 -10.07 -3.61
N ILE A 81 -4.28 -9.77 -4.82
CA ILE A 81 -3.47 -9.62 -6.02
C ILE A 81 -3.15 -8.16 -6.35
N ILE A 82 -3.80 -7.18 -5.69
CA ILE A 82 -3.67 -5.76 -6.00
C ILE A 82 -3.33 -4.99 -4.73
N PHE A 83 -2.16 -4.36 -4.75
CA PHE A 83 -1.69 -3.44 -3.73
C PHE A 83 -1.37 -2.09 -4.35
N LYS A 84 -1.70 -0.98 -3.68
CA LYS A 84 -1.45 0.39 -4.16
C LYS A 84 -0.78 1.21 -3.07
N VAL A 85 0.18 2.05 -3.42
CA VAL A 85 0.65 3.12 -2.53
C VAL A 85 -0.22 4.35 -2.76
N VAL A 86 -0.82 4.83 -1.68
CA VAL A 86 -1.75 5.97 -1.67
C VAL A 86 -1.37 6.94 -0.56
N LYS A 87 -1.91 8.18 -0.62
CA LYS A 87 -1.87 9.07 0.54
C LYS A 87 -2.73 8.48 1.67
N CYS A 88 -2.21 8.47 2.89
CA CYS A 88 -2.97 8.02 4.04
C CYS A 88 -4.11 9.02 4.35
N PRO A 89 -5.31 8.56 4.72
CA PRO A 89 -6.33 9.40 5.34
C PRO A 89 -5.80 10.08 6.62
N LEU A 90 -6.22 11.32 6.88
CA LEU A 90 -5.77 12.09 8.05
C LEU A 90 -6.04 11.34 9.37
N GLU A 91 -7.22 10.73 9.50
CA GLU A 91 -7.60 9.92 10.66
C GLU A 91 -6.61 8.77 10.93
N TYR A 92 -6.08 8.15 9.88
CA TYR A 92 -5.12 7.06 10.00
C TYR A 92 -3.75 7.58 10.46
N ILE A 93 -3.33 8.73 9.94
CA ILE A 93 -2.08 9.40 10.35
C ILE A 93 -2.16 9.76 11.85
N GLU A 94 -3.30 10.26 12.32
CA GLU A 94 -3.50 10.59 13.73
C GLU A 94 -3.45 9.34 14.63
N ILE A 95 -4.06 8.23 14.21
CA ILE A 95 -3.99 6.95 14.93
C ILE A 95 -2.54 6.44 15.00
N ARG A 96 -1.81 6.49 13.88
CA ARG A 96 -0.41 6.05 13.79
C ARG A 96 0.49 6.84 14.74
N LYS A 97 0.33 8.17 14.79
CA LYS A 97 1.04 9.06 15.73
C LYS A 97 0.58 8.90 17.19
N GLY A 98 -0.67 8.49 17.39
CA GLY A 98 -1.25 8.26 18.72
C GLY A 98 -0.74 7.00 19.41
N GLY A 99 -0.38 5.96 18.65
CA GLY A 99 0.11 4.68 19.16
C GLY A 99 1.59 4.63 19.53
N GLU A 100 2.35 5.70 19.29
CA GLU A 100 3.76 5.85 19.67
C GLU A 100 3.96 6.53 21.04
N ARG A 101 2.89 6.69 21.84
CA ARG A 101 2.92 7.27 23.20
C ARG A 101 2.93 6.24 24.31
#